data_AF-A0A0T5ZX26-F1
#
_entry.id   AF-A0A0T5ZX26-F1
#
_cell.length_a   1.000
_cell.length_b   1.000
_cell.length_c   1.000
_cell.angle_alpha   90.00
_cell.angle_beta   90.00
_cell.angle_gamma   90.00
#
_symmetry.space_group_name_H-M   'P 1'
#
loop_
_entity.id
_entity.type
_entity.pdbx_description
1 polymer ?
#
loop_
_entity_poly.entity_id
_entity_poly.type
_entity_poly.pdbx_seq_one_letter_code
_entity_poly.pdbx_strand_id
1 'polypeptide(L)'
;MNALNIAEAGIPEEVLSGWRNEYGHKAEENFETALGKLGVETVQGDPDSRKSDKLVSEGKIVSRRSSAKEDFEKGIDFHIFNPLTGRMVPVDISVSKDPEVHAGKRNRELREGIRFLPLSARNLELASRGSERDLQEVWRNVNTLLLSDALDLARRGKVQIPEAQLVRIEQKLGIAPKH
;
A
#
# COMPACT_ATOMS: atom_id res chain seq x y z
N MET A 1 -5.39 4.90 30.05
CA MET A 1 -4.88 3.78 29.23
C MET A 1 -4.96 4.20 27.77
N ASN A 2 -3.86 4.21 27.03
CA ASN A 2 -3.84 4.69 25.64
C ASN A 2 -4.18 3.57 24.66
N ALA A 3 -4.86 3.93 23.56
CA ALA A 3 -5.29 3.05 22.46
C ALA A 3 -4.17 2.15 21.87
N LEU A 4 -2.91 2.52 22.09
CA LEU A 4 -1.72 1.76 21.71
C LEU A 4 -1.58 0.40 22.42
N ASN A 5 -2.13 0.23 23.62
CA ASN A 5 -1.91 -0.98 24.42
C ASN A 5 -2.83 -2.15 24.07
N ILE A 6 -3.88 -1.92 23.28
CA ILE A 6 -4.94 -2.92 23.06
C ILE A 6 -4.83 -3.57 21.66
N ALA A 7 -4.19 -2.92 20.69
CA ALA A 7 -3.92 -3.50 19.36
C ALA A 7 -2.90 -4.68 19.37
N GLU A 8 -2.29 -5.00 20.52
CA GLU A 8 -1.29 -6.06 20.66
C GLU A 8 -1.82 -7.34 21.33
N ALA A 9 -3.06 -7.36 21.83
CA ALA A 9 -3.67 -8.54 22.42
C ALA A 9 -4.73 -9.09 21.47
N GLY A 10 -4.66 -10.37 21.06
CA GLY A 10 -5.62 -10.97 20.14
C GLY A 10 -7.07 -10.83 20.64
N ILE A 11 -7.93 -10.18 19.85
CA ILE A 11 -9.28 -9.76 20.26
C ILE A 11 -10.37 -10.52 19.49
N PRO A 12 -11.46 -10.93 20.14
CA PRO A 12 -12.64 -11.56 19.51
C PRO A 12 -13.25 -10.77 18.32
N GLU A 13 -13.87 -11.52 17.40
CA GLU A 13 -14.40 -11.07 16.09
C GLU A 13 -15.46 -9.94 16.16
N GLU A 14 -16.25 -9.91 17.23
CA GLU A 14 -17.27 -8.87 17.46
C GLU A 14 -16.65 -7.52 17.85
N VAL A 15 -15.49 -7.53 18.51
CA VAL A 15 -14.72 -6.33 18.82
C VAL A 15 -13.91 -5.89 17.60
N LEU A 16 -13.45 -6.82 16.76
CA LEU A 16 -12.82 -6.53 15.47
C LEU A 16 -13.74 -5.74 14.53
N SER A 17 -15.06 -5.97 14.57
CA SER A 17 -16.06 -5.19 13.81
C SER A 17 -16.16 -3.73 14.30
N GLY A 18 -16.27 -3.51 15.61
CA GLY A 18 -16.28 -2.16 16.19
C GLY A 18 -14.95 -1.42 16.00
N TRP A 19 -13.84 -2.14 15.99
CA TRP A 19 -12.50 -1.60 15.82
C TRP A 19 -12.14 -1.29 14.37
N ARG A 20 -12.65 -2.06 13.41
CA ARG A 20 -12.57 -1.73 11.98
C ARG A 20 -13.18 -0.37 11.70
N ASN A 21 -14.32 -0.07 12.34
CA ASN A 21 -15.04 1.19 12.14
C ASN A 21 -14.37 2.41 12.81
N GLU A 22 -13.59 2.25 13.88
CA GLU A 22 -12.99 3.43 14.57
C GLU A 22 -11.47 3.54 14.35
N TYR A 23 -10.74 2.42 14.33
CA TYR A 23 -9.28 2.40 14.18
C TYR A 23 -8.81 2.14 12.74
N GLY A 24 -9.58 1.39 11.94
CA GLY A 24 -9.31 1.17 10.52
C GLY A 24 -9.36 2.48 9.75
N HIS A 25 -10.49 3.20 9.87
CA HIS A 25 -10.64 4.52 9.27
C HIS A 25 -9.58 5.52 9.75
N LYS A 26 -9.16 5.45 11.01
CA LYS A 26 -8.09 6.34 11.50
C LYS A 26 -6.71 6.02 10.92
N ALA A 27 -6.39 4.74 10.74
CA ALA A 27 -5.16 4.32 10.09
C ALA A 27 -5.13 4.76 8.61
N GLU A 28 -6.25 4.63 7.90
CA GLU A 28 -6.40 5.11 6.53
C GLU A 28 -6.27 6.64 6.43
N GLU A 29 -6.91 7.40 7.33
CA GLU A 29 -6.76 8.86 7.39
C GLU A 29 -5.31 9.29 7.66
N ASN A 30 -4.64 8.62 8.60
CA ASN A 30 -3.25 8.90 8.89
C ASN A 30 -2.35 8.58 7.70
N PHE A 31 -2.64 7.49 6.98
CA PHE A 31 -1.89 7.10 5.79
C PHE A 31 -2.08 8.12 4.67
N GLU A 32 -3.32 8.51 4.38
CA GLU A 32 -3.65 9.54 3.39
C GLU A 32 -2.97 10.88 3.72
N THR A 33 -2.98 11.27 5.00
CA THR A 33 -2.28 12.48 5.47
C THR A 33 -0.77 12.36 5.28
N ALA A 34 -0.18 11.21 5.60
CA ALA A 34 1.24 10.95 5.41
C ALA A 34 1.63 10.99 3.92
N LEU A 35 0.83 10.40 3.04
CA LEU A 35 0.99 10.47 1.59
C LEU A 35 0.97 11.91 1.09
N GLY A 36 0.01 12.73 1.54
CA GLY A 36 -0.05 14.15 1.18
C GLY A 36 1.21 14.92 1.60
N LYS A 37 1.77 14.64 2.77
CA LYS A 37 3.05 15.22 3.22
C LYS A 37 4.26 14.74 2.41
N LEU A 38 4.19 13.55 1.83
CA LEU A 38 5.19 13.01 0.89
C LEU A 38 5.01 13.55 -0.54
N GLY A 39 4.03 14.43 -0.78
CA GLY A 39 3.76 15.01 -2.10
C GLY A 39 2.97 14.08 -3.03
N VAL A 40 2.36 13.02 -2.50
CA VAL A 40 1.45 12.14 -3.25
C VAL A 40 0.07 12.81 -3.33
N GLU A 41 -0.40 13.08 -4.54
CA GLU A 41 -1.71 13.66 -4.79
C GLU A 41 -2.81 12.59 -4.61
N THR A 42 -3.88 12.94 -3.88
CA THR A 42 -5.11 12.12 -3.85
C THR A 42 -6.03 12.50 -5.02
N VAL A 43 -6.40 11.52 -5.84
CA VAL A 43 -7.25 11.70 -7.03
C VAL A 43 -8.66 11.11 -6.82
N GLN A 44 -9.65 11.74 -7.46
CA GLN A 44 -11.04 11.28 -7.48
C GLN A 44 -11.28 10.34 -8.66
N GLY A 45 -10.81 9.10 -8.56
CA GLY A 45 -10.96 8.10 -9.63
C GLY A 45 -9.64 7.70 -10.28
N ASP A 46 -9.71 6.66 -11.09
CA ASP A 46 -8.54 6.16 -11.80
C ASP A 46 -8.10 7.19 -12.88
N PRO A 47 -6.80 7.51 -12.99
CA PRO A 47 -6.32 8.41 -14.02
C PRO A 47 -6.67 7.89 -15.43
N ASP A 48 -7.12 8.76 -16.31
CA ASP A 48 -7.28 8.42 -17.73
C ASP A 48 -5.92 8.12 -18.40
N SER A 49 -5.93 7.64 -19.64
CA SER A 49 -4.69 7.27 -20.35
C SER A 49 -3.70 8.43 -20.45
N ARG A 50 -4.19 9.66 -20.73
CA ARG A 50 -3.32 10.84 -20.89
C ARG A 50 -2.68 11.25 -19.56
N LYS A 51 -3.43 11.23 -18.46
CA LYS A 51 -2.91 11.51 -17.12
C LYS A 51 -1.95 10.41 -16.70
N SER A 52 -2.27 9.14 -16.98
CA SER A 52 -1.39 8.00 -16.70
C SER A 52 -0.04 8.13 -17.41
N ASP A 53 -0.02 8.44 -18.71
CA ASP A 53 1.23 8.64 -19.47
C ASP A 53 2.07 9.78 -18.89
N LYS A 54 1.42 10.88 -18.49
CA LYS A 54 2.09 11.99 -17.80
C LYS A 54 2.68 11.55 -16.46
N LEU A 55 1.92 10.83 -15.63
CA LEU A 55 2.40 10.33 -14.34
C LEU A 55 3.57 9.34 -14.50
N VAL A 56 3.54 8.47 -15.51
CA VAL A 56 4.66 7.57 -15.86
C VAL A 56 5.90 8.37 -16.24
N SER A 57 5.78 9.29 -17.18
CA SER A 57 6.92 10.11 -17.65
C SER A 57 7.52 10.99 -16.55
N GLU A 58 6.72 11.48 -15.62
CA GLU A 58 7.17 12.27 -14.46
C GLU A 58 7.60 11.40 -13.27
N GLY A 59 7.42 10.07 -13.33
CA GLY A 59 7.70 9.15 -12.24
C GLY A 59 6.85 9.42 -10.98
N LYS A 60 5.65 9.99 -11.14
CA LYS A 60 4.80 10.42 -10.03
C LYS A 60 3.90 9.30 -9.54
N ILE A 61 3.73 9.25 -8.22
CA ILE A 61 2.78 8.39 -7.53
C ILE A 61 1.58 9.26 -7.13
N VAL A 62 0.38 8.72 -7.34
CA VAL A 62 -0.89 9.29 -6.85
C VAL A 62 -1.66 8.21 -6.11
N SER A 63 -2.55 8.61 -5.20
CA SER A 63 -3.40 7.69 -4.46
C SER A 63 -4.88 7.99 -4.67
N ARG A 64 -5.72 6.98 -4.49
CA ARG A 64 -7.18 7.11 -4.44
C ARG A 64 -7.70 6.25 -3.29
N ARG A 65 -8.60 6.79 -2.47
CA ARG A 65 -9.39 5.96 -1.55
C ARG A 65 -10.35 5.07 -2.34
N SER A 66 -10.47 3.82 -1.93
CA SER A 66 -11.51 2.94 -2.45
C SER A 66 -12.90 3.50 -2.14
N SER A 67 -13.85 3.20 -3.01
CA SER A 67 -15.27 3.44 -2.71
C SER A 67 -15.73 2.51 -1.58
N ALA A 68 -16.79 2.88 -0.85
CA ALA A 68 -17.37 2.03 0.19
C ALA A 68 -17.76 0.63 -0.32
N LYS A 69 -18.12 0.53 -1.60
CA LYS A 69 -18.40 -0.75 -2.26
C LYS A 69 -17.14 -1.59 -2.46
N GLU A 70 -16.05 -1.00 -2.94
CA GLU A 70 -14.76 -1.69 -3.12
C GLU A 70 -14.18 -2.15 -1.78
N ASP A 71 -14.28 -1.33 -0.75
CA ASP A 71 -13.89 -1.70 0.61
C ASP A 71 -14.74 -2.88 1.13
N PHE A 72 -16.07 -2.77 1.05
CA PHE A 72 -16.95 -3.83 1.55
C PHE A 72 -16.83 -5.16 0.79
N GLU A 73 -16.85 -5.12 -0.55
CA GLU A 73 -16.87 -6.34 -1.37
C GLU A 73 -15.48 -6.94 -1.57
N LYS A 74 -14.44 -6.10 -1.62
CA LYS A 74 -13.09 -6.53 -2.02
C LYS A 74 -12.05 -6.27 -0.94
N GLY A 75 -12.38 -5.60 0.17
CA GLY A 75 -11.42 -5.30 1.24
C GLY A 75 -10.17 -4.60 0.72
N ILE A 76 -10.38 -3.55 -0.09
CA ILE A 76 -9.32 -2.69 -0.63
C ILE A 76 -9.50 -1.32 0.01
N ASP A 77 -8.47 -0.79 0.65
CA ASP A 77 -8.53 0.53 1.30
C ASP A 77 -8.14 1.65 0.33
N PHE A 78 -7.07 1.41 -0.44
CA PHE A 78 -6.49 2.38 -1.36
C PHE A 78 -6.17 1.78 -2.71
N HIS A 79 -6.10 2.64 -3.71
CA HIS A 79 -5.44 2.37 -4.96
C HIS A 79 -4.23 3.33 -5.09
N ILE A 80 -3.05 2.80 -5.39
CA ILE A 80 -1.82 3.59 -5.56
C ILE A 80 -1.32 3.45 -6.99
N PHE A 81 -1.15 4.55 -7.72
CA PHE A 81 -0.61 4.54 -9.07
C PHE A 81 0.87 4.15 -9.06
N ASN A 82 1.20 3.11 -9.82
CA ASN A 82 2.56 2.64 -10.00
C ASN A 82 3.15 3.17 -11.31
N PRO A 83 4.05 4.18 -11.27
CA PRO A 83 4.63 4.74 -12.50
C PRO A 83 5.52 3.74 -13.25
N LEU A 84 5.92 2.62 -12.63
CA LEU A 84 6.67 1.56 -13.31
C LEU A 84 5.80 0.71 -14.25
N THR A 85 4.49 0.69 -14.01
CA THR A 85 3.54 -0.15 -14.76
C THR A 85 2.44 0.64 -15.44
N GLY A 86 2.26 1.92 -15.07
CA GLY A 86 1.20 2.79 -15.56
C GLY A 86 -0.18 2.41 -15.04
N ARG A 87 -0.27 1.72 -13.90
CA ARG A 87 -1.51 1.13 -13.39
C ARG A 87 -1.77 1.49 -11.94
N MET A 88 -3.05 1.52 -11.57
CA MET A 88 -3.47 1.58 -10.17
C MET A 88 -3.29 0.21 -9.53
N VAL A 89 -2.60 0.18 -8.39
CA VAL A 89 -2.36 -1.01 -7.58
C VAL A 89 -3.38 -1.01 -6.43
N PRO A 90 -4.27 -2.00 -6.33
CA PRO A 90 -5.18 -2.13 -5.19
C PRO A 90 -4.37 -2.53 -3.94
N VAL A 91 -4.59 -1.82 -2.84
CA VAL A 91 -3.85 -1.95 -1.59
C VAL A 91 -4.79 -2.16 -0.42
N ASP A 92 -4.50 -3.19 0.37
CA ASP A 92 -5.11 -3.50 1.65
C ASP A 92 -4.08 -3.21 2.75
N ILE A 93 -4.35 -2.21 3.59
CA ILE A 93 -3.48 -1.78 4.67
C ILE A 93 -3.78 -2.62 5.92
N SER A 94 -2.75 -2.92 6.70
CA SER A 94 -2.98 -3.40 8.06
C SER A 94 -1.98 -2.83 9.04
N VAL A 95 -2.52 -2.44 10.20
CA VAL A 95 -1.73 -2.09 11.38
C VAL A 95 -1.58 -3.24 12.38
N SER A 96 -2.20 -4.39 12.08
CA SER A 96 -2.08 -5.58 12.92
C SER A 96 -0.63 -6.09 12.91
N LYS A 97 -0.16 -6.59 14.06
CA LYS A 97 1.10 -7.33 14.17
C LYS A 97 0.91 -8.84 14.17
N ASP A 98 -0.34 -9.30 14.09
CA ASP A 98 -0.70 -10.71 14.13
C ASP A 98 -0.19 -11.44 12.86
N PRO A 99 0.69 -12.44 13.00
CA PRO A 99 1.17 -13.24 11.87
C PRO A 99 0.07 -13.95 11.09
N GLU A 100 -1.03 -14.36 11.73
CA GLU A 100 -2.14 -15.04 11.05
C GLU A 100 -2.90 -14.09 10.14
N VAL A 101 -3.12 -12.86 10.59
CA VAL A 101 -3.71 -11.78 9.76
C VAL A 101 -2.81 -11.48 8.56
N HIS A 102 -1.49 -11.42 8.77
CA HIS A 102 -0.52 -11.18 7.69
C HIS A 102 -0.51 -12.33 6.68
N ALA A 103 -0.53 -13.58 7.15
CA ALA A 103 -0.60 -14.75 6.29
C ALA A 103 -1.88 -14.75 5.44
N GLY A 104 -3.02 -14.43 6.05
CA GLY A 104 -4.29 -14.27 5.35
C GLY A 104 -4.22 -13.22 4.24
N LYS A 105 -3.70 -12.02 4.53
CA LYS A 105 -3.56 -10.94 3.53
C LYS A 105 -2.57 -11.28 2.42
N ARG A 106 -1.42 -11.90 2.75
CA ARG A 106 -0.45 -12.37 1.74
C ARG A 106 -1.03 -13.45 0.82
N ASN A 107 -1.87 -14.34 1.34
CA ASN A 107 -2.58 -15.31 0.51
C ASN A 107 -3.53 -14.61 -0.48
N ARG A 108 -4.18 -13.52 -0.07
CA ARG A 108 -5.00 -12.70 -0.97
C ARG A 108 -4.16 -12.02 -2.05
N GLU A 109 -2.95 -11.53 -1.75
CA GLU A 109 -2.05 -10.98 -2.78
C GLU A 109 -1.83 -11.96 -3.94
N LEU A 110 -1.62 -13.24 -3.61
CA LEU A 110 -1.36 -14.29 -4.60
C LEU A 110 -2.58 -14.61 -5.47
N ARG A 111 -3.78 -14.66 -4.87
CA ARG A 111 -5.01 -15.05 -5.56
C ARG A 111 -5.71 -13.91 -6.28
N GLU A 112 -5.81 -12.76 -5.63
CA GLU A 112 -6.67 -11.64 -6.02
C GLU A 112 -5.86 -10.46 -6.59
N GLY A 113 -4.55 -10.42 -6.34
CA GLY A 113 -3.68 -9.33 -6.79
C GLY A 113 -3.81 -8.05 -5.96
N ILE A 114 -4.55 -8.07 -4.85
CA ILE A 114 -4.64 -6.97 -3.88
C ILE A 114 -3.38 -6.98 -3.03
N ARG A 115 -2.57 -5.92 -3.09
CA ARG A 115 -1.28 -5.86 -2.40
C ARG A 115 -1.46 -5.55 -0.91
N PHE A 116 -0.73 -6.27 -0.08
CA PHE A 116 -0.77 -6.09 1.36
C PHE A 116 0.28 -5.05 1.78
N LEU A 117 -0.15 -4.00 2.47
CA LEU A 117 0.73 -2.97 3.03
C LEU A 117 0.72 -3.01 4.56
N PRO A 118 1.67 -3.75 5.19
CA PRO A 118 1.84 -3.73 6.64
C PRO A 118 2.43 -2.40 7.08
N LEU A 119 1.79 -1.73 8.03
CA LEU A 119 2.26 -0.47 8.61
C LEU A 119 2.21 -0.54 10.14
N SER A 120 3.06 0.22 10.81
CA SER A 120 2.95 0.39 12.26
C SER A 120 1.95 1.51 12.56
N ALA A 121 0.94 1.26 13.40
CA ALA A 121 -0.03 2.28 13.83
C ALA A 121 0.67 3.53 14.39
N ARG A 122 1.71 3.32 15.21
CA ARG A 122 2.52 4.40 15.78
C ARG A 122 3.25 5.19 14.70
N ASN A 123 3.86 4.51 13.73
CA ASN A 123 4.64 5.18 12.70
C ASN A 123 3.70 5.95 11.77
N LEU A 124 2.51 5.41 11.47
CA LEU A 124 1.45 6.11 10.75
C LEU A 124 0.99 7.39 11.47
N GLU A 125 0.72 7.31 12.77
CA GLU A 125 0.31 8.47 13.57
C GLU A 125 1.41 9.55 13.61
N LEU A 126 2.67 9.16 13.76
CA LEU A 126 3.78 10.12 13.77
C LEU A 126 4.06 10.70 12.38
N ALA A 127 3.96 9.89 11.32
CA ALA A 127 4.07 10.33 9.94
C ALA A 127 2.96 11.33 9.59
N SER A 128 1.72 11.08 10.01
CA SER A 128 0.60 12.01 9.78
C SER A 128 0.78 13.35 10.50
N ARG A 129 1.54 13.36 11.60
CA ARG A 129 1.98 14.58 12.30
C ARG A 129 3.23 15.25 11.70
N GLY A 130 3.88 14.62 10.72
CA GLY A 130 5.03 15.18 10.01
C GLY A 130 6.41 14.75 10.51
N SER A 131 6.51 13.66 11.28
CA SER A 131 7.81 13.08 11.63
C SER A 131 8.53 12.57 10.39
N GLU A 132 9.68 13.16 10.06
CA GLU A 132 10.45 12.82 8.85
C GLU A 132 10.88 11.36 8.81
N ARG A 133 11.34 10.81 9.94
CA ARG A 133 11.74 9.41 10.04
C ARG A 133 10.57 8.48 9.71
N ASP A 134 9.41 8.75 10.27
CA ASP A 134 8.24 7.89 10.09
C ASP A 134 7.64 8.06 8.69
N LEU A 135 7.69 9.27 8.12
CA LEU A 135 7.35 9.54 6.71
C LEU A 135 8.25 8.73 5.77
N GLN A 136 9.56 8.70 6.01
CA GLN A 136 10.51 7.89 5.23
C GLN A 136 10.21 6.40 5.33
N GLU A 137 9.79 5.92 6.50
CA GLU A 137 9.42 4.51 6.68
C GLU A 137 8.14 4.15 5.90
N VAL A 138 7.10 4.98 6.00
CA VAL A 138 5.88 4.83 5.19
C VAL A 138 6.24 4.83 3.71
N TRP A 139 7.06 5.77 3.26
CA TRP A 139 7.49 5.88 1.87
C TRP A 139 8.29 4.66 1.40
N ARG A 140 9.17 4.12 2.24
CA ARG A 140 9.92 2.90 1.94
C ARG A 140 8.98 1.71 1.74
N ASN A 141 7.96 1.56 2.59
CA ASN A 141 6.99 0.48 2.48
C ASN A 141 6.16 0.60 1.20
N VAL A 142 5.69 1.81 0.85
CA VAL A 142 4.99 2.07 -0.42
C VAL A 142 5.87 1.75 -1.62
N ASN A 143 7.12 2.23 -1.65
CA ASN A 143 8.03 1.93 -2.76
C ASN A 143 8.31 0.43 -2.89
N THR A 144 8.52 -0.26 -1.77
CA THR A 144 8.75 -1.72 -1.77
C THR A 144 7.56 -2.46 -2.37
N LEU A 145 6.33 -2.06 -2.01
CA LEU A 145 5.10 -2.61 -2.56
C LEU A 145 5.01 -2.38 -4.07
N LEU A 146 5.24 -1.15 -4.57
CA LEU A 146 5.16 -0.82 -6.00
C LEU A 146 6.25 -1.53 -6.82
N LEU A 147 7.46 -1.66 -6.26
CA LEU A 147 8.55 -2.42 -6.87
C LEU A 147 8.21 -3.91 -6.97
N SER A 148 7.67 -4.49 -5.90
CA SER A 148 7.25 -5.90 -5.89
C SER A 148 6.11 -6.16 -6.86
N ASP A 149 5.11 -5.27 -6.92
CA ASP A 149 4.01 -5.36 -7.88
C ASP A 149 4.51 -5.32 -9.33
N ALA A 150 5.39 -4.36 -9.64
CA ALA A 150 5.97 -4.23 -10.98
C ALA A 150 6.75 -5.48 -11.40
N LEU A 151 7.55 -6.05 -10.49
CA LEU A 151 8.30 -7.28 -10.73
C LEU A 151 7.38 -8.48 -10.97
N ASP A 152 6.33 -8.63 -10.17
CA ASP A 152 5.37 -9.73 -10.30
C ASP A 152 4.60 -9.64 -11.62
N LEU A 153 4.16 -8.45 -12.02
CA LEU A 153 3.48 -8.23 -13.29
C LEU A 153 4.41 -8.51 -14.48
N ALA A 154 5.68 -8.10 -14.41
CA ALA A 154 6.66 -8.36 -15.46
C ALA A 154 6.94 -9.85 -15.61
N ARG A 155 7.15 -10.58 -14.50
CA ARG A 155 7.35 -12.04 -14.50
C ARG A 155 6.15 -12.81 -15.05
N ARG A 156 4.94 -12.27 -14.90
CA ARG A 156 3.70 -12.82 -15.47
C ARG A 156 3.45 -12.39 -16.92
N GLY A 157 4.35 -11.63 -17.54
CA GLY A 157 4.20 -11.11 -18.90
C GLY A 157 3.06 -10.09 -19.08
N LYS A 158 2.57 -9.48 -17.98
CA LYS A 158 1.45 -8.53 -18.00
C LYS A 158 1.88 -7.09 -18.32
N VAL A 159 3.15 -6.78 -18.12
CA VAL A 159 3.78 -5.50 -18.42
C VAL A 159 5.19 -5.75 -18.95
N GLN A 160 5.65 -4.86 -19.83
CA GLN A 160 7.03 -4.89 -20.30
C GLN A 160 7.84 -3.86 -19.53
N ILE A 161 8.87 -4.32 -18.82
CA ILE A 161 9.84 -3.48 -18.12
C ILE A 161 11.21 -3.80 -18.71
N PRO A 162 12.04 -2.80 -19.08
CA PRO A 162 13.39 -3.04 -19.56
C PRO A 162 14.21 -3.90 -18.60
N GLU A 163 15.00 -4.84 -19.12
CA GLU A 163 15.78 -5.79 -18.31
C GLU A 163 16.70 -5.09 -17.30
N ALA A 164 17.40 -4.04 -17.72
CA ALA A 164 18.24 -3.25 -16.83
C ALA A 164 17.45 -2.62 -15.66
N GLN A 165 16.18 -2.30 -15.86
CA GLN A 165 15.31 -1.79 -14.81
C GLN A 165 14.80 -2.92 -13.91
N LEU A 166 14.50 -4.11 -14.47
CA LEU A 166 14.15 -5.30 -13.68
C LEU A 166 15.29 -5.69 -12.72
N VAL A 167 16.54 -5.73 -13.19
CA VAL A 167 17.71 -6.01 -12.33
C VAL A 167 17.79 -5.01 -11.17
N ARG A 168 17.58 -3.72 -11.44
CA ARG A 168 17.58 -2.68 -10.39
C ARG A 168 16.43 -2.87 -9.39
N ILE A 169 15.26 -3.31 -9.86
CA ILE A 169 14.12 -3.63 -8.99
C ILE A 169 14.47 -4.81 -8.09
N GLU A 170 15.01 -5.90 -8.65
CA GLU A 170 15.42 -7.08 -7.89
C GLU A 170 16.50 -6.75 -6.84
N GLN A 171 17.51 -5.96 -7.19
CA GLN A 171 18.54 -5.48 -6.26
C GLN A 171 17.94 -4.66 -5.11
N LYS A 172 17.03 -3.74 -5.40
CA LYS A 172 16.34 -2.93 -4.37
C LYS A 172 15.47 -3.78 -3.44
N LEU A 173 14.94 -4.89 -3.94
CA LEU A 173 14.14 -5.84 -3.16
C LEU A 173 15.01 -6.91 -2.45
N GLY A 174 16.33 -6.90 -2.64
CA GLY A 174 17.24 -7.90 -2.07
C GLY A 174 17.07 -9.30 -2.68
N ILE A 175 16.53 -9.39 -3.90
CA ILE A 175 16.35 -10.63 -4.64
C ILE A 175 17.61 -10.86 -5.48
N ALA A 176 18.19 -12.07 -5.40
CA ALA A 176 19.31 -12.44 -6.26
C ALA A 176 18.85 -12.38 -7.75
N PRO A 177 19.59 -11.69 -8.64
CA PRO A 177 19.24 -11.63 -10.05
C PRO A 177 19.20 -13.05 -10.62
N LYS A 178 18.09 -13.42 -11.28
CA LYS A 178 17.99 -14.69 -12.00
C LYS A 178 18.38 -14.46 -13.46
N HIS A 179 19.67 -14.29 -13.72
CA HIS A 179 20.22 -14.21 -15.06
C HIS A 179 21.41 -15.15 -15.18
#